data_AF-A0A519T5F0-F1
#
_entry.id   AF-A0A519T5F0-F1
#
_cell.length_a   1.000
_cell.length_b   1.000
_cell.length_c   1.000
_cell.angle_alpha   90.00
_cell.angle_beta   90.00
_cell.angle_gamma   90.00
#
_symmetry.space_group_name_H-M   'P 1'
#
loop_
_entity.id
_entity.type
_entity.pdbx_description
1 polymer ?
#
loop_
_entity_poly.entity_id
_entity_poly.type
_entity_poly.pdbx_seq_one_letter_code
_entity_poly.pdbx_strand_id
1 'polypeptide(L)'
;MAWGKRKHLRGGSLSLYDVGERVLHELRLDSLEKRAAYMAFNLTLALFPTIIFLFTLIPYIPVPSLDVDILQFLADIMPHELYAATATTIEDIVRIPHGGLLSFGFVSALVLSSNGIMALLDAFEKKYPWFKHRG
;
A
#
# COMPACT_ATOMS: atom_id res chain seq x y z
N MET A 1 21.18 -16.52 -34.45
CA MET A 1 21.82 -15.86 -33.29
C MET A 1 21.85 -16.85 -32.13
N ALA A 2 23.03 -17.43 -31.84
CA ALA A 2 23.14 -18.70 -31.09
C ALA A 2 24.15 -18.66 -29.91
N TRP A 3 24.24 -17.53 -29.21
CA TRP A 3 25.26 -17.32 -28.17
C TRP A 3 24.81 -17.71 -26.75
N GLY A 4 23.50 -17.76 -26.45
CA GLY A 4 22.98 -18.09 -25.12
C GLY A 4 22.81 -19.59 -24.80
N LYS A 5 22.89 -20.47 -25.81
CA LYS A 5 22.56 -21.90 -25.68
C LYS A 5 23.66 -22.77 -25.04
N ARG A 6 24.80 -22.22 -24.59
CA ARG A 6 26.00 -23.02 -24.23
C ARG A 6 26.54 -22.89 -22.81
N LYS A 7 25.80 -22.29 -21.86
CA LYS A 7 26.17 -22.40 -20.44
C LYS A 7 25.21 -23.37 -19.73
N HIS A 8 25.50 -24.66 -19.89
CA HIS A 8 24.87 -25.73 -19.15
C HIS A 8 25.50 -25.81 -17.75
N LEU A 9 24.73 -25.44 -16.72
CA LEU A 9 25.06 -25.75 -15.34
C LEU A 9 24.71 -27.23 -15.07
N ARG A 10 25.66 -27.98 -14.51
CA ARG A 10 25.52 -29.40 -14.14
C ARG A 10 24.30 -29.56 -13.22
N GLY A 11 23.18 -30.08 -13.73
CA GLY A 11 22.03 -30.45 -12.91
C GLY A 11 20.63 -30.43 -13.54
N GLY A 12 20.43 -29.97 -14.78
CA GLY A 12 19.11 -30.04 -15.41
C GLY A 12 19.01 -29.26 -16.72
N SER A 13 18.15 -29.70 -17.64
CA SER A 13 18.01 -29.25 -19.03
C SER A 13 17.38 -27.86 -19.21
N LEU A 14 17.79 -26.84 -18.44
CA LEU A 14 17.20 -25.50 -18.50
C LEU A 14 18.28 -24.43 -18.75
N SER A 15 18.20 -23.78 -19.91
CA SER A 15 19.01 -22.60 -20.25
C SER A 15 18.54 -21.39 -19.47
N LEU A 16 19.43 -20.43 -19.16
CA LEU A 16 19.05 -19.13 -18.57
C LEU A 16 18.00 -18.40 -19.43
N TYR A 17 18.04 -18.62 -20.74
CA TYR A 17 17.03 -18.12 -21.67
C TYR A 17 15.65 -18.73 -21.40
N ASP A 18 15.58 -20.03 -21.12
CA ASP A 18 14.32 -20.73 -20.87
C ASP A 18 13.69 -20.26 -19.54
N VAL A 19 14.52 -19.91 -18.56
CA VAL A 19 14.06 -19.28 -17.31
C VAL A 19 13.53 -17.89 -17.57
N GLY A 20 14.25 -17.06 -18.33
CA GLY A 20 13.81 -15.72 -18.70
C GLY A 20 12.51 -15.71 -19.50
N GLU A 21 12.39 -16.59 -20.49
CA GLU A 21 11.18 -16.74 -21.32
C GLU A 21 9.99 -17.24 -20.49
N ARG A 22 10.19 -18.21 -19.59
CA ARG A 22 9.12 -18.67 -18.69
C ARG A 22 8.67 -17.61 -17.71
N VAL A 23 9.59 -16.83 -17.16
CA VAL A 23 9.23 -15.70 -16.29
C VAL A 23 8.44 -14.65 -17.08
N LEU A 24 8.88 -14.28 -18.28
CA LEU A 24 8.14 -13.34 -19.12
C LEU A 24 6.75 -13.86 -19.52
N HIS A 25 6.64 -15.16 -19.79
CA HIS A 25 5.37 -15.81 -20.10
C HIS A 25 4.44 -15.85 -18.88
N GLU A 26 4.94 -16.17 -17.69
CA GLU A 26 4.14 -16.11 -16.45
C GLU A 26 3.75 -14.69 -16.06
N LEU A 27 4.60 -13.68 -16.30
CA LEU A 27 4.26 -12.27 -16.08
C LEU A 27 3.15 -11.77 -17.01
N ARG A 28 3.06 -12.32 -18.23
CA ARG A 28 2.01 -12.03 -19.21
C ARG A 28 0.73 -12.83 -18.99
N LEU A 29 0.67 -13.68 -17.97
CA LEU A 29 -0.58 -14.32 -17.60
C LEU A 29 -1.50 -13.26 -16.97
N ASP A 30 -2.64 -13.02 -17.62
CA ASP A 30 -3.74 -12.18 -17.16
C ASP A 30 -4.10 -12.38 -15.66
N SER A 31 -3.89 -13.59 -15.13
CA SER A 31 -4.20 -13.92 -13.73
C SER A 31 -3.27 -13.23 -12.74
N LEU A 32 -1.99 -12.98 -13.08
CA LEU A 32 -1.06 -12.30 -12.19
C LEU A 32 -1.33 -10.80 -12.14
N GLU A 33 -1.51 -10.18 -13.31
CA GLU A 33 -1.84 -8.76 -13.43
C GLU A 33 -3.18 -8.43 -12.73
N LYS A 34 -4.22 -9.26 -12.93
CA LYS A 34 -5.52 -9.09 -12.26
C LYS A 34 -5.42 -9.18 -10.74
N ARG A 35 -4.60 -10.11 -10.21
CA ARG A 35 -4.39 -10.24 -8.76
C ARG A 35 -3.61 -9.07 -8.18
N ALA A 36 -2.58 -8.59 -8.88
CA ALA A 36 -1.82 -7.40 -8.48
C ALA A 36 -2.70 -6.13 -8.50
N ALA A 37 -3.53 -5.96 -9.53
CA ALA A 37 -4.47 -4.86 -9.62
C ALA A 37 -5.52 -4.91 -8.49
N TYR A 38 -6.07 -6.08 -8.18
CA TYR A 38 -6.99 -6.28 -7.06
C TYR A 38 -6.35 -5.90 -5.71
N MET A 39 -5.11 -6.34 -5.47
CA MET A 39 -4.34 -5.99 -4.28
C MET A 39 -4.13 -4.48 -4.17
N ALA A 40 -3.67 -3.83 -5.24
CA ALA A 40 -3.42 -2.38 -5.26
C ALA A 40 -4.71 -1.58 -5.03
N PHE A 41 -5.83 -2.02 -5.63
CA PHE A 41 -7.14 -1.42 -5.42
C PHE A 41 -7.57 -1.51 -3.95
N ASN A 42 -7.47 -2.70 -3.34
CA ASN A 42 -7.87 -2.91 -1.95
C ASN A 42 -6.99 -2.12 -0.96
N LEU A 43 -5.68 -2.03 -1.20
CA LEU A 43 -4.78 -1.16 -0.43
C LEU A 43 -5.12 0.32 -0.57
N THR A 44 -5.46 0.77 -1.79
CA THR A 44 -5.84 2.17 -2.03
C THR A 44 -7.14 2.53 -1.30
N LEU A 45 -8.12 1.62 -1.29
CA LEU A 45 -9.35 1.79 -0.52
C LEU A 45 -9.09 1.84 0.99
N ALA A 46 -8.12 1.08 1.49
CA ALA A 46 -7.73 1.10 2.90
C ALA A 46 -6.99 2.39 3.29
N LEU A 47 -6.21 2.99 2.40
CA LEU A 47 -5.42 4.19 2.68
C LEU A 47 -6.28 5.38 3.11
N PHE A 48 -7.39 5.65 2.42
CA PHE A 48 -8.24 6.81 2.73
C PHE A 48 -8.73 6.87 4.19
N PRO A 49 -9.45 5.86 4.72
CA PRO A 49 -9.91 5.86 6.10
C PRO A 49 -8.75 5.78 7.10
N THR A 50 -7.65 5.11 6.77
CA THR A 50 -6.46 5.09 7.62
C THR A 50 -5.85 6.48 7.76
N ILE A 51 -5.68 7.23 6.67
CA ILE A 51 -5.14 8.60 6.72
C ILE A 51 -6.07 9.51 7.54
N ILE A 52 -7.38 9.43 7.33
CA ILE A 52 -8.34 10.21 8.11
C ILE A 52 -8.24 9.88 9.60
N PHE A 53 -8.16 8.59 9.96
CA PHE A 53 -7.97 8.15 11.33
C PHE A 53 -6.67 8.72 11.94
N LEU A 54 -5.57 8.71 11.19
CA LEU A 54 -4.29 9.29 11.63
C LEU A 54 -4.41 10.80 11.88
N PHE A 55 -5.12 11.53 11.02
CA PHE A 55 -5.36 12.95 11.24
C PHE A 55 -6.23 13.23 12.47
N THR A 56 -7.26 12.41 12.72
CA THR A 56 -8.09 12.57 13.93
C THR A 56 -7.35 12.29 15.24
N LEU A 57 -6.18 11.64 15.19
CA LEU A 57 -5.33 11.41 16.37
C LEU A 57 -4.50 12.63 16.77
N ILE A 58 -4.20 13.54 15.82
CA ILE A 58 -3.36 14.72 16.04
C ILE A 58 -3.80 15.53 17.29
N PRO A 59 -5.07 15.94 17.45
CA PRO A 59 -5.50 16.76 18.59
C PRO A 59 -5.42 16.03 19.95
N TYR A 60 -5.22 14.71 19.95
CA TYR A 60 -5.09 13.92 21.18
C TYR A 60 -3.63 13.75 21.65
N ILE A 61 -2.66 14.21 20.87
CA ILE A 61 -1.24 14.11 21.22
C ILE A 61 -0.90 15.22 22.24
N PRO A 62 -0.45 14.89 23.46
CA PRO A 62 -0.19 15.87 24.51
C PRO A 62 1.20 16.52 24.33
N VAL A 63 1.40 17.22 23.22
CA VAL A 63 2.62 17.99 22.93
C VAL A 63 2.27 19.48 22.92
N PRO A 64 2.92 20.31 23.75
CA PRO A 64 2.68 21.75 23.77
C PRO A 64 2.93 22.38 22.40
N SER A 65 2.01 23.23 21.94
CA SER A 65 2.15 24.02 20.71
C SER A 65 2.31 23.22 19.41
N LEU A 66 2.07 21.91 19.42
CA LEU A 66 2.14 21.07 18.22
C LEU A 66 1.22 21.58 17.11
N ASP A 67 0.07 22.16 17.48
CA ASP A 67 -0.87 22.72 16.52
C ASP A 67 -0.29 23.91 15.75
N VAL A 68 0.38 24.81 16.47
CA VAL A 68 1.04 25.99 15.90
C VAL A 68 2.21 25.56 15.02
N ASP A 69 3.02 24.60 15.48
CA ASP A 69 4.17 24.09 14.73
C ASP A 69 3.74 23.44 13.40
N ILE A 70 2.66 22.66 13.41
CA ILE A 70 2.10 22.04 12.19
C ILE A 70 1.59 23.12 11.23
N LEU A 71 0.82 24.09 11.72
CA LEU A 71 0.27 25.17 10.89
C LEU A 71 1.38 26.02 10.26
N GLN A 72 2.41 26.36 11.05
CA GLN A 72 3.54 27.15 10.56
C GLN A 72 4.37 26.37 9.55
N PHE A 73 4.65 25.09 9.81
CA PHE A 73 5.31 24.22 8.84
C PHE A 73 4.55 24.14 7.51
N LEU A 74 3.22 24.01 7.58
CA LEU A 74 2.37 23.95 6.39
C LEU A 74 2.35 25.29 5.63
N ALA A 75 2.35 26.42 6.35
CA ALA A 75 2.43 27.76 5.75
C ALA A 75 3.77 27.99 5.03
N ASP A 76 4.87 27.44 5.55
CA ASP A 76 6.21 27.61 4.97
C ASP A 76 6.42 26.77 3.69
N ILE A 77 5.80 25.60 3.59
CA ILE A 77 5.96 24.70 2.43
C ILE A 77 4.93 24.93 1.33
N MET A 78 3.75 25.46 1.65
CA MET A 78 2.66 25.62 0.69
C MET A 78 2.66 27.00 0.02
N PRO A 79 2.28 27.09 -1.27
CA PRO A 79 1.97 28.37 -1.89
C PRO A 79 0.86 29.10 -1.12
N HIS A 80 0.92 30.44 -1.10
CA HIS A 80 0.03 31.26 -0.29
C HIS A 80 -1.46 31.00 -0.61
N GLU A 81 -1.80 30.87 -1.89
CA GLU A 81 -3.17 30.63 -2.35
C GLU A 81 -3.70 29.27 -1.89
N LEU A 82 -2.83 28.24 -1.85
CA LEU A 82 -3.19 26.92 -1.38
C LEU A 82 -3.40 26.92 0.14
N TYR A 83 -2.48 27.54 0.88
CA TYR A 83 -2.61 27.66 2.33
C TYR A 83 -3.89 28.41 2.71
N ALA A 84 -4.16 29.55 2.08
CA ALA A 84 -5.36 30.34 2.35
C ALA A 84 -6.67 29.55 2.06
N ALA A 85 -6.67 28.69 1.05
CA ALA A 85 -7.82 27.85 0.71
C ALA A 85 -8.06 26.71 1.71
N THR A 86 -7.01 26.19 2.37
CA THR A 86 -7.09 25.02 3.24
C THR A 86 -6.88 25.30 4.74
N ALA A 87 -6.47 26.52 5.11
CA ALA A 87 -6.04 26.88 6.47
C ALA A 87 -7.09 26.53 7.53
N THR A 88 -8.36 26.87 7.28
CA THR A 88 -9.45 26.59 8.22
C THR A 88 -9.66 25.09 8.42
N THR A 89 -9.59 24.30 7.35
CA THR A 89 -9.73 22.83 7.43
C THR A 89 -8.57 22.19 8.18
N ILE A 90 -7.34 22.65 7.94
CA ILE A 90 -6.16 22.16 8.64
C ILE A 90 -6.24 22.53 10.13
N GLU A 91 -6.63 23.78 10.43
CA GLU A 91 -6.80 24.24 11.81
C GLU A 91 -7.83 23.40 12.57
N ASP A 92 -8.97 23.11 11.96
CA ASP A 92 -10.00 22.24 12.53
C ASP A 92 -9.44 20.83 12.82
N ILE A 93 -8.74 20.22 11.85
CA ILE A 93 -8.15 18.88 12.01
C ILE A 93 -7.17 18.82 13.18
N VAL A 94 -6.37 19.87 13.37
CA VAL A 94 -5.25 19.87 14.32
C VAL A 94 -5.71 20.31 15.72
N ARG A 95 -6.72 21.18 15.83
CA ARG A 95 -7.20 21.73 17.11
C ARG A 95 -8.43 21.04 17.69
N ILE A 96 -9.32 20.51 16.85
CA ILE A 96 -10.63 20.02 17.29
C ILE A 96 -10.62 18.49 17.38
N PRO A 97 -10.82 17.92 18.59
CA PRO A 97 -10.96 16.47 18.74
C PRO A 97 -12.30 15.99 18.20
N HIS A 98 -12.27 15.26 17.08
CA HIS A 98 -13.45 14.67 16.46
C HIS A 98 -13.71 13.24 16.93
N GLY A 99 -14.25 13.06 18.14
CA GLY A 99 -14.46 11.73 18.73
C GLY A 99 -15.35 10.78 17.90
N GLY A 100 -16.34 11.32 17.18
CA GLY A 100 -17.18 10.55 16.25
C GLY A 100 -16.39 10.04 15.03
N LEU A 101 -15.55 10.89 14.43
CA LEU A 101 -14.67 10.47 13.33
C LEU A 101 -13.57 9.54 13.81
N LEU A 102 -13.04 9.71 15.03
CA LEU A 102 -12.02 8.84 15.58
C LEU A 102 -12.52 7.41 15.75
N SER A 103 -13.70 7.24 16.34
CA SER A 103 -14.30 5.92 16.57
C SER A 103 -14.75 5.23 15.29
N PHE A 104 -15.42 5.96 14.39
CA PHE A 104 -15.79 5.45 13.07
C PHE A 104 -14.54 5.12 12.23
N GLY A 105 -13.59 6.05 12.19
CA GLY A 105 -12.32 5.91 11.50
C GLY A 105 -11.49 4.75 12.02
N PHE A 106 -11.46 4.51 13.34
CA PHE A 106 -10.79 3.36 13.94
C PHE A 106 -11.37 2.04 13.41
N VAL A 107 -12.70 1.88 13.43
CA VAL A 107 -13.36 0.66 12.94
C VAL A 107 -13.14 0.48 11.44
N SER A 108 -13.34 1.54 10.64
CA SER A 108 -13.13 1.51 9.20
C SER A 108 -11.68 1.19 8.85
N ALA A 109 -10.71 1.86 9.48
CA ALA A 109 -9.29 1.63 9.28
C ALA A 109 -8.89 0.20 9.67
N LEU A 110 -9.41 -0.33 10.78
CA LEU A 110 -9.12 -1.69 11.21
C LEU A 110 -9.63 -2.72 10.20
N VAL A 111 -10.89 -2.61 9.77
CA VAL A 111 -11.50 -3.54 8.80
C VAL A 111 -10.81 -3.45 7.43
N LEU A 112 -10.65 -2.24 6.90
CA LEU A 112 -10.09 -2.05 5.57
C LEU A 112 -8.59 -2.34 5.51
N SER A 113 -7.82 -1.98 6.54
CA SER A 113 -6.40 -2.35 6.65
C SER A 113 -6.23 -3.87 6.76
N SER A 114 -7.04 -4.54 7.58
CA SER A 114 -7.05 -6.01 7.66
C SER A 114 -7.30 -6.64 6.29
N ASN A 115 -8.31 -6.17 5.57
CA ASN A 115 -8.57 -6.64 4.21
C ASN A 115 -7.40 -6.34 3.26
N GLY A 116 -6.81 -5.15 3.33
CA GLY A 116 -5.66 -4.73 2.52
C GLY A 116 -4.44 -5.62 2.73
N ILE A 117 -4.12 -5.93 3.99
CA ILE A 117 -3.04 -6.84 4.37
C ILE A 117 -3.34 -8.27 3.92
N MET A 118 -4.57 -8.76 4.07
CA MET A 118 -4.97 -10.08 3.58
C MET A 118 -4.80 -10.17 2.07
N ALA A 119 -5.23 -9.16 1.30
CA ALA A 119 -5.05 -9.15 -0.15
C ALA A 119 -3.56 -9.13 -0.56
N LEU A 120 -2.72 -8.45 0.22
CA LEU A 120 -1.26 -8.46 0.05
C LEU A 120 -0.70 -9.86 0.32
N LEU A 121 -1.07 -10.50 1.43
CA LEU A 121 -0.65 -11.85 1.78
C LEU A 121 -1.11 -12.87 0.72
N ASP A 122 -2.34 -12.79 0.26
CA ASP A 122 -2.90 -13.63 -0.80
C ASP A 122 -2.16 -13.46 -2.15
N ALA A 123 -1.67 -12.25 -2.43
CA ALA A 123 -0.87 -11.98 -3.62
C ALA A 123 0.55 -12.60 -3.51
N PHE A 124 1.12 -12.65 -2.31
CA PHE A 124 2.40 -13.33 -2.05
C PHE A 124 2.26 -14.85 -1.91
N GLU A 125 1.10 -15.37 -1.50
CA GLU A 125 0.83 -16.80 -1.50
C GLU A 125 0.73 -17.34 -2.95
N LYS A 126 1.85 -17.90 -3.41
CA LYS A 126 1.92 -18.70 -4.62
C LYS A 126 1.31 -20.07 -4.33
N LYS A 127 0.00 -20.22 -4.53
CA LYS A 127 -0.68 -21.51 -4.46
C LYS A 127 -0.14 -22.39 -5.59
N TYR A 128 0.79 -23.30 -5.27
CA TYR A 128 1.29 -24.33 -6.18
C TYR A 128 0.38 -25.56 -6.10
N PRO A 129 -0.53 -25.80 -7.06
CA PRO A 129 -1.47 -26.92 -6.98
C PRO A 129 -0.82 -28.31 -7.17
N TRP A 130 0.47 -28.40 -7.52
CA TRP A 130 1.14 -29.66 -7.84
C TRP A 130 1.96 -30.29 -6.71
N PHE A 131 2.04 -29.68 -5.52
CA PHE A 131 2.61 -30.35 -4.34
C PHE A 131 1.54 -31.20 -3.64
N LYS A 132 0.92 -32.11 -4.40
CA LYS A 132 0.10 -33.18 -3.84
C LYS A 132 1.07 -34.26 -3.39
N HIS A 133 1.14 -34.48 -2.07
CA HIS A 133 1.91 -35.56 -1.46
C HIS A 133 1.69 -36.87 -2.23
N ARG A 134 2.74 -37.33 -2.92
CA ARG A 134 2.88 -38.73 -3.28
C ARG A 134 3.25 -39.46 -1.99
N GLY A 135 2.23 -39.98 -1.31
CA GLY A 135 2.35 -41.16 -0.46
C GLY A 135 2.20 -42.40 -1.33
#